data_AF-A0AAU8ZNA5-F1
#
_entry.id   AF-A0AAU8ZNA5-F1
#
_cell.length_a   1.000
_cell.length_b   1.000
_cell.length_c   1.000
_cell.angle_alpha   90.00
_cell.angle_beta   90.00
_cell.angle_gamma   90.00
#
_symmetry.space_group_name_H-M   'P 1'
#
loop_
_entity.id
_entity.type
_entity.pdbx_description
1 polymer ?
#
loop_
_entity_poly.entity_id
_entity_poly.type
_entity_poly.pdbx_seq_one_letter_code
_entity_poly.pdbx_strand_id
1 'polypeptide(L)'
;MSQKYHHGVRVIEHNKGTRPIRTVSTAVIGMVCTSDDADDDVFPQDKPVLLTDIRHAIGKAGSTGTLAHSLQAILDQTNPLTVVVRVNAGISEAVTTANIIGGTSITGQKTGMQALLTAKQHTGVKPRILGAPGHDNQSVTSKLVTVAQTLRGLSRYSAALTARCAI
;
A
#
# COMPACT_ATOMS: atom_id res chain seq x y z
N MET A 1 -26.47 -41.78 -10.04
CA MET A 1 -27.69 -41.17 -9.44
C MET A 1 -28.24 -40.15 -10.41
N SER A 2 -29.50 -40.30 -10.80
CA SER A 2 -30.19 -39.48 -11.81
C SER A 2 -30.33 -38.02 -11.33
N GLN A 3 -29.83 -37.06 -12.11
CA GLN A 3 -30.13 -35.65 -11.90
C GLN A 3 -31.57 -35.39 -12.33
N LYS A 4 -32.48 -35.27 -11.37
CA LYS A 4 -33.86 -34.81 -11.63
C LYS A 4 -33.79 -33.36 -12.10
N TYR A 5 -33.97 -33.16 -13.41
CA TYR A 5 -34.15 -31.83 -14.00
C TYR A 5 -35.53 -31.30 -13.60
N HIS A 6 -35.55 -30.15 -12.93
CA HIS A 6 -36.79 -29.45 -12.61
C HIS A 6 -36.92 -28.25 -13.55
N HIS A 7 -37.97 -28.24 -14.38
CA HIS A 7 -38.39 -27.04 -15.11
C HIS A 7 -39.28 -26.21 -14.19
N GLY A 8 -38.72 -25.12 -13.65
CA GLY A 8 -39.38 -24.20 -12.73
C GLY A 8 -38.37 -23.48 -11.85
N VAL A 9 -38.83 -22.45 -11.13
CA VAL A 9 -38.00 -21.72 -10.16
C VAL A 9 -37.84 -22.56 -8.90
N ARG A 10 -36.59 -22.79 -8.48
CA ARG A 10 -36.26 -23.47 -7.22
C ARG A 10 -35.79 -22.45 -6.19
N VAL A 11 -36.44 -22.43 -5.02
CA VAL A 11 -35.97 -21.67 -3.87
C VAL A 11 -35.14 -22.60 -2.99
N ILE A 12 -33.88 -22.26 -2.76
CA ILE A 12 -32.99 -22.94 -1.81
C ILE A 12 -32.69 -21.94 -0.70
N GLU A 13 -33.48 -22.00 0.36
CA GLU A 13 -33.32 -21.11 1.51
C GLU A 13 -32.11 -21.55 2.34
N HIS A 14 -31.03 -20.78 2.24
CA HIS A 14 -29.85 -20.97 3.07
C HIS A 14 -30.05 -20.25 4.40
N ASN A 15 -30.61 -20.94 5.39
CA ASN A 15 -30.89 -20.39 6.72
C ASN A 15 -29.74 -20.60 7.73
N LYS A 16 -28.52 -20.90 7.24
CA LYS A 16 -27.34 -21.11 8.09
C LYS A 16 -26.31 -20.01 7.90
N GLY A 17 -26.06 -19.30 9.00
CA GLY A 17 -24.90 -18.45 9.22
C GLY A 17 -25.27 -16.98 9.35
N THR A 18 -25.03 -16.41 10.53
CA THR A 18 -24.79 -14.97 10.62
C THR A 18 -23.69 -14.64 9.62
N ARG A 19 -23.95 -13.77 8.63
CA ARG A 19 -22.85 -13.24 7.82
C ARG A 19 -21.97 -12.46 8.80
N PRO A 20 -20.75 -12.92 9.11
CA PRO A 20 -19.94 -12.21 10.09
C PRO A 20 -19.69 -10.81 9.56
N ILE A 21 -20.07 -9.79 10.35
CA ILE A 21 -19.74 -8.41 10.05
C ILE A 21 -18.22 -8.33 10.14
N ARG A 22 -17.55 -8.22 9.00
CA ARG A 22 -16.11 -7.97 8.97
C ARG A 22 -15.91 -6.49 9.28
N THR A 23 -15.43 -6.19 10.47
CA THR A 23 -14.90 -4.86 10.79
C THR A 23 -13.73 -4.59 9.84
N VAL A 24 -13.86 -3.55 9.03
CA VAL A 24 -12.77 -3.12 8.15
C VAL A 24 -11.72 -2.41 9.00
N SER A 25 -10.51 -2.96 9.08
CA SER A 25 -9.40 -2.27 9.74
C SER A 25 -9.09 -0.99 8.98
N THR A 26 -9.27 0.16 9.63
CA THR A 26 -8.87 1.48 9.13
C THR A 26 -7.44 1.84 9.54
N ALA A 27 -6.85 1.10 10.49
CA ALA A 27 -5.49 1.30 10.99
C ALA A 27 -4.45 0.51 10.18
N VAL A 28 -4.56 0.55 8.85
CA VAL A 28 -3.59 -0.07 7.95
C VAL A 28 -2.81 1.02 7.24
N ILE A 29 -1.52 1.06 7.52
CA ILE A 29 -0.57 2.00 6.91
C ILE A 29 -0.18 1.46 5.54
N GLY A 30 -0.20 2.30 4.52
CA GLY A 30 0.32 2.03 3.19
C GLY A 30 1.44 3.02 2.89
N MET A 31 2.65 2.54 2.71
CA MET A 31 3.80 3.41 2.49
C MET A 31 4.57 3.02 1.24
N VAL A 32 5.06 4.04 0.53
CA VAL A 32 6.00 3.88 -0.58
C VAL A 32 7.36 4.36 -0.10
N CYS A 33 8.37 3.50 -0.18
CA CYS A 33 9.70 3.79 0.33
C CYS A 33 10.78 3.38 -0.66
N THR A 34 11.91 4.07 -0.57
CA THR A 34 13.13 3.70 -1.29
C THR A 34 14.03 2.88 -0.37
N SER A 35 14.64 1.84 -0.93
CA SER A 35 15.70 1.06 -0.30
C SER A 35 16.34 0.21 -1.38
N ASP A 36 17.64 0.34 -1.57
CA ASP A 36 18.35 -0.39 -2.62
C ASP A 36 18.94 -1.70 -2.08
N ASP A 37 19.15 -1.79 -0.76
CA ASP A 37 19.75 -2.93 -0.04
C ASP A 37 18.76 -3.80 0.73
N ALA A 38 17.45 -3.59 0.56
CA ALA A 38 16.44 -4.48 1.12
C ALA A 38 16.49 -5.87 0.47
N ASP A 39 16.14 -6.90 1.24
CA ASP A 39 16.02 -8.29 0.78
C ASP A 39 14.93 -8.38 -0.31
N ASP A 40 15.31 -8.72 -1.55
CA ASP A 40 14.41 -8.77 -2.71
C ASP A 40 13.30 -9.83 -2.58
N ASP A 41 13.52 -10.88 -1.79
CA ASP A 41 12.52 -11.92 -1.56
C ASP A 41 11.42 -11.44 -0.61
N VAL A 42 11.78 -10.60 0.36
CA VAL A 42 10.84 -10.05 1.34
C VAL A 42 10.24 -8.73 0.90
N PHE A 43 11.03 -7.90 0.23
CA PHE A 43 10.61 -6.61 -0.31
C PHE A 43 10.88 -6.57 -1.83
N PRO A 44 10.12 -7.35 -2.63
CA PRO A 44 10.21 -7.28 -4.07
C PRO A 44 9.86 -5.88 -4.59
N GLN A 45 10.59 -5.45 -5.61
CA GLN A 45 10.40 -4.15 -6.23
C GLN A 45 8.99 -4.00 -6.82
N ASP A 46 8.39 -2.82 -6.60
CA ASP A 46 7.09 -2.41 -7.13
C ASP A 46 5.93 -3.39 -6.85
N LYS A 47 6.06 -4.17 -5.77
CA LYS A 47 5.03 -5.09 -5.30
C LYS A 47 4.63 -4.75 -3.87
N PRO A 48 3.32 -4.66 -3.58
CA PRO A 48 2.86 -4.41 -2.22
C PRO A 48 3.04 -5.66 -1.36
N VAL A 49 3.75 -5.50 -0.25
CA VAL A 49 3.98 -6.55 0.74
C VAL A 49 3.28 -6.18 2.04
N LEU A 50 2.60 -7.14 2.66
CA LEU A 50 2.00 -6.96 3.98
C LEU A 50 2.98 -7.36 5.07
N LEU A 51 3.24 -6.42 5.97
CA LEU A 51 3.95 -6.63 7.21
C LEU A 51 2.91 -6.79 8.33
N THR A 52 2.87 -7.98 8.91
CA THR A 52 2.09 -8.29 10.12
C THR A 52 2.90 -8.08 11.39
N ASP A 53 4.24 -8.12 11.30
CA ASP A 53 5.14 -7.77 12.38
C ASP A 53 6.32 -6.94 11.84
N ILE A 54 6.34 -5.67 12.22
CA ILE A 54 7.35 -4.72 11.78
C ILE A 54 8.71 -5.03 12.40
N ARG A 55 8.76 -5.56 13.64
CA ARG A 55 10.03 -5.85 14.34
C ARG A 55 10.89 -6.84 13.57
N HIS A 56 10.27 -7.91 13.09
CA HIS A 56 10.94 -8.92 12.29
C HIS A 56 11.30 -8.39 10.89
N ALA A 57 10.46 -7.55 10.31
CA ALA A 57 10.64 -7.03 8.96
C ALA A 57 11.80 -6.02 8.84
N ILE A 58 12.06 -5.22 9.88
CA ILE A 58 13.13 -4.21 9.88
C ILE A 58 14.51 -4.83 9.61
N GLY A 59 14.80 -6.02 10.13
CA GLY A 59 16.08 -6.70 9.90
C GLY A 59 16.37 -7.01 8.43
N LYS A 60 15.34 -6.98 7.57
CA LYS A 60 15.41 -7.24 6.13
C LYS A 60 15.17 -6.01 5.26
N ALA A 61 14.86 -4.87 5.89
CA ALA A 61 14.55 -3.61 5.22
C ALA A 61 15.79 -2.88 4.68
N GLY A 62 16.99 -3.43 4.93
CA GLY A 62 18.24 -2.77 4.61
C GLY A 62 18.55 -1.60 5.54
N SER A 63 19.52 -0.80 5.15
CA SER A 63 20.03 0.39 5.84
C SER A 63 20.00 1.63 4.95
N THR A 64 19.86 1.45 3.63
CA THR A 64 19.82 2.55 2.66
C THR A 64 18.38 3.02 2.41
N GLY A 65 18.25 4.31 2.06
CA GLY A 65 16.96 4.92 1.73
C GLY A 65 16.09 5.23 2.94
N THR A 66 14.77 5.19 2.76
CA THR A 66 13.79 5.62 3.76
C THR A 66 13.04 4.48 4.44
N LEU A 67 13.17 3.25 3.94
CA LEU A 67 12.36 2.11 4.40
C LEU A 67 12.62 1.76 5.87
N ALA A 68 13.87 1.45 6.24
CA ALA A 68 14.21 1.00 7.59
C ALA A 68 13.92 2.06 8.65
N HIS A 69 14.28 3.32 8.38
CA HIS A 69 13.99 4.44 9.29
C HIS A 69 12.49 4.64 9.50
N SER A 70 11.69 4.53 8.44
CA SER A 70 10.24 4.71 8.54
C SER A 70 9.57 3.57 9.29
N LEU A 71 10.02 2.32 9.09
CA LEU A 71 9.54 1.18 9.84
C LEU A 71 9.92 1.29 11.33
N GLN A 72 11.12 1.76 11.64
CA GLN A 72 11.54 2.02 13.02
C GLN A 72 10.68 3.11 13.67
N ALA A 73 10.44 4.22 12.98
CA ALA A 73 9.61 5.31 13.50
C ALA A 73 8.16 4.88 13.77
N ILE A 74 7.61 3.97 12.94
CA ILE A 74 6.30 3.37 13.21
C ILE A 74 6.39 2.48 14.46
N LEU A 75 7.42 1.63 14.52
CA LEU A 75 7.63 0.68 15.61
C LEU A 75 7.78 1.36 16.99
N ASP A 76 8.43 2.53 17.03
CA ASP A 76 8.60 3.32 18.23
C ASP A 76 7.26 3.81 18.81
N GLN A 77 6.23 3.92 17.97
CA GLN A 77 4.87 4.24 18.41
C GLN A 77 4.01 2.99 18.62
N THR A 78 3.89 2.14 17.60
CA THR A 78 2.98 0.98 17.60
C THR A 78 3.43 -0.10 16.59
N ASN A 79 2.87 -1.31 16.64
CA ASN A 79 3.09 -2.36 15.64
C ASN A 79 1.80 -2.66 14.82
N PRO A 80 1.39 -1.77 13.89
CA PRO A 80 0.19 -1.95 13.09
C PRO A 80 0.46 -2.78 11.82
N LEU A 81 -0.61 -3.25 11.18
CA LEU A 81 -0.54 -3.82 9.84
C LEU A 81 -0.05 -2.76 8.85
N THR A 82 1.04 -3.04 8.15
CA THR A 82 1.69 -2.09 7.25
C THR A 82 1.88 -2.71 5.89
N VAL A 83 1.39 -2.06 4.85
CA VAL A 83 1.63 -2.41 3.44
C VAL A 83 2.77 -1.54 2.93
N VAL A 84 3.85 -2.18 2.51
CA VAL A 84 5.03 -1.51 1.97
C VAL A 84 5.12 -1.75 0.48
N VAL A 85 5.40 -0.71 -0.29
CA VAL A 85 5.84 -0.80 -1.69
C VAL A 85 7.25 -0.25 -1.77
N ARG A 86 8.20 -1.10 -2.14
CA ARG A 86 9.58 -0.71 -2.38
C ARG A 86 9.74 -0.19 -3.81
N VAL A 87 10.43 0.94 -3.94
CA VAL A 87 10.74 1.59 -5.21
C VAL A 87 12.23 1.86 -5.29
N ASN A 88 12.82 1.72 -6.48
CA ASN A 88 14.23 2.00 -6.72
C ASN A 88 14.54 3.50 -6.60
N ALA A 89 15.61 3.86 -5.89
CA ALA A 89 16.11 5.22 -5.90
C ALA A 89 16.72 5.57 -7.26
N GLY A 90 16.35 6.72 -7.81
CA GLY A 90 16.97 7.24 -9.02
C GLY A 90 18.26 7.98 -8.72
N ILE A 91 19.11 8.15 -9.74
CA ILE A 91 20.35 8.95 -9.66
C ILE A 91 20.06 10.42 -9.33
N SER A 92 18.86 10.91 -9.68
CA SER A 92 18.39 12.25 -9.34
C SER A 92 17.03 12.20 -8.64
N GLU A 93 16.73 13.24 -7.85
CA GLU A 93 15.45 13.37 -7.14
C GLU A 93 14.24 13.35 -8.08
N ALA A 94 14.39 13.87 -9.30
CA ALA A 94 13.34 13.84 -10.31
C ALA A 94 13.01 12.40 -10.75
N VAL A 95 14.03 11.56 -10.93
CA VAL A 95 13.85 10.14 -11.29
C VAL A 95 13.25 9.37 -10.12
N THR A 96 13.72 9.62 -8.90
CA THR A 96 13.14 9.02 -7.68
C THR A 96 11.66 9.39 -7.53
N THR A 97 11.33 10.66 -7.74
CA THR A 97 9.95 11.17 -7.69
C THR A 97 9.08 10.50 -8.76
N ALA A 98 9.60 10.31 -9.97
CA ALA A 98 8.88 9.61 -11.04
C ALA A 98 8.63 8.13 -10.69
N ASN A 99 9.63 7.45 -10.13
CA ASN A 99 9.50 6.06 -9.71
C ASN A 99 8.48 5.91 -8.56
N ILE A 100 8.46 6.85 -7.61
CA ILE A 100 7.50 6.84 -6.48
C ILE A 100 6.08 7.08 -6.97
N ILE A 101 5.86 8.05 -7.88
CA ILE A 101 4.55 8.24 -8.50
C ILE A 101 4.12 6.98 -9.24
N GLY A 102 5.07 6.39 -9.96
CA GLY A 102 4.89 5.18 -10.72
C GLY A 102 3.84 5.33 -11.82
N GLY A 103 3.43 4.19 -12.36
CA GLY A 103 2.48 4.13 -13.45
C GLY A 103 2.00 2.70 -13.66
N THR A 104 1.65 2.40 -14.90
CA THR A 104 1.38 1.03 -15.33
C THR A 104 2.49 0.62 -16.29
N SER A 105 3.25 -0.40 -15.93
CA SER A 105 4.29 -0.96 -16.79
C SER A 105 3.66 -1.64 -18.02
N ILE A 106 4.46 -1.90 -19.05
CA ILE A 106 4.01 -2.56 -20.29
C ILE A 106 3.43 -3.96 -20.04
N THR A 107 3.83 -4.59 -18.94
CA THR A 107 3.33 -5.88 -18.46
C THR A 107 1.99 -5.77 -17.72
N GLY A 108 1.43 -4.55 -17.59
CA GLY A 108 0.20 -4.28 -16.83
C GLY A 108 0.40 -4.15 -15.32
N GLN A 109 1.63 -4.32 -14.81
CA GLN A 109 1.92 -4.14 -13.39
C GLN A 109 1.86 -2.66 -12.99
N LYS A 110 1.14 -2.36 -11.91
CA LYS A 110 1.16 -1.03 -11.30
C LYS A 110 2.41 -0.87 -10.45
N THR A 111 3.10 0.25 -10.59
CA THR A 111 4.36 0.56 -9.88
C THR A 111 4.18 1.73 -8.91
N GLY A 112 5.09 1.88 -7.95
CA GLY A 112 5.08 2.97 -6.96
C GLY A 112 3.74 3.14 -6.23
N MET A 113 3.22 4.37 -6.17
CA MET A 113 1.94 4.68 -5.52
C MET A 113 0.74 3.97 -6.15
N GLN A 114 0.79 3.65 -7.44
CA GLN A 114 -0.29 2.94 -8.12
C GLN A 114 -0.39 1.47 -7.65
N ALA A 115 0.70 0.88 -7.17
CA ALA A 115 0.72 -0.46 -6.59
C ALA A 115 -0.11 -0.55 -5.30
N LEU A 116 -0.28 0.55 -4.57
CA LEU A 116 -1.15 0.59 -3.39
C LEU A 116 -2.63 0.37 -3.74
N LEU A 117 -3.05 0.65 -4.98
CA LEU A 117 -4.41 0.36 -5.45
C LEU A 117 -4.66 -1.15 -5.60
N THR A 118 -3.63 -1.92 -5.96
CA THR A 118 -3.71 -3.38 -6.11
C THR A 118 -3.34 -4.12 -4.83
N ALA A 119 -2.92 -3.42 -3.77
CA ALA A 119 -2.56 -4.01 -2.48
C ALA A 119 -3.60 -4.99 -1.94
N LYS A 120 -4.90 -4.67 -2.06
CA LYS A 120 -5.99 -5.57 -1.61
C LYS A 120 -6.00 -6.91 -2.34
N GLN A 121 -5.63 -6.93 -3.62
CA GLN A 121 -5.60 -8.16 -4.43
C GLN A 121 -4.41 -9.04 -4.05
N HIS A 122 -3.26 -8.44 -3.74
CA HIS A 122 -2.04 -9.18 -3.39
C HIS A 122 -2.00 -9.61 -1.92
N THR A 123 -2.41 -8.73 -1.02
CA THR A 123 -2.23 -8.90 0.44
C THR A 123 -3.52 -9.19 1.19
N GLY A 124 -4.68 -9.08 0.53
CA GLY A 124 -6.00 -9.20 1.16
C GLY A 124 -6.42 -7.97 1.98
N VAL A 125 -5.52 -7.01 2.22
CA VAL A 125 -5.76 -5.84 3.07
C VAL A 125 -5.74 -4.56 2.24
N LYS A 126 -6.66 -3.64 2.54
CA LYS A 126 -6.73 -2.33 1.88
C LYS A 126 -6.09 -1.28 2.79
N PRO A 127 -4.98 -0.63 2.40
CA PRO A 127 -4.39 0.45 3.19
C PRO A 127 -5.31 1.67 3.20
N ARG A 128 -5.43 2.33 4.36
CA ARG A 128 -6.31 3.50 4.57
C ARG A 128 -5.56 4.72 5.08
N ILE A 129 -4.32 4.57 5.53
CA ILE A 129 -3.43 5.69 5.88
C ILE A 129 -2.25 5.60 4.92
N LEU A 130 -2.11 6.57 4.02
CA LEU A 130 -1.12 6.53 2.94
C LEU A 130 -0.03 7.58 3.15
N GLY A 131 1.22 7.25 2.86
CA GLY A 131 2.32 8.21 2.90
C GLY A 131 3.52 7.77 2.06
N ALA A 132 4.41 8.71 1.74
CA ALA A 132 5.69 8.45 1.09
C ALA A 132 6.82 9.08 1.94
N PRO A 133 7.26 8.40 3.01
CA PRO A 133 8.19 8.99 3.96
C PRO A 133 9.48 9.47 3.32
N GLY A 134 9.84 10.73 3.58
CA GLY A 134 11.04 11.39 3.05
C GLY A 134 10.92 11.91 1.62
N HIS A 135 9.78 11.72 0.95
CA HIS A 135 9.58 12.07 -0.47
C HIS A 135 8.30 12.89 -0.72
N ASP A 136 7.93 13.76 0.23
CA ASP A 136 6.72 14.61 0.18
C ASP A 136 6.86 15.82 -0.75
N ASN A 137 7.20 15.60 -2.02
CA ASN A 137 7.26 16.65 -3.04
C ASN A 137 5.85 17.02 -3.55
N GLN A 138 5.65 18.24 -4.06
CA GLN A 138 4.34 18.71 -4.55
C GLN A 138 3.68 17.75 -5.55
N SER A 139 4.49 17.18 -6.46
CA SER A 139 4.04 16.20 -7.46
C SER A 139 3.62 14.87 -6.82
N VAL A 140 4.36 14.38 -5.83
CA VAL A 140 4.04 13.16 -5.07
C VAL A 140 2.77 13.37 -4.27
N THR A 141 2.69 14.45 -3.48
CA THR A 141 1.54 14.76 -2.63
C THR A 141 0.26 14.89 -3.45
N SER A 142 0.31 15.58 -4.60
CA SER A 142 -0.85 15.73 -5.49
C SER A 142 -1.38 14.39 -6.00
N LYS A 143 -0.49 13.47 -6.37
CA LYS A 143 -0.86 12.12 -6.80
C LYS A 143 -1.31 11.24 -5.63
N LEU A 144 -0.70 11.40 -4.46
CA LEU A 144 -1.05 10.67 -3.25
C LEU A 144 -2.47 11.02 -2.79
N VAL A 145 -2.91 12.28 -2.94
CA VAL A 145 -4.30 12.69 -2.71
C VAL A 145 -5.26 11.97 -3.66
N THR A 146 -4.95 11.88 -4.96
CA THR A 146 -5.80 11.15 -5.92
C THR A 146 -5.90 9.65 -5.60
N VAL A 147 -4.78 9.04 -5.21
CA VAL A 147 -4.74 7.63 -4.80
C VAL A 147 -5.52 7.41 -3.49
N ALA A 148 -5.36 8.32 -2.52
CA ALA A 148 -6.10 8.29 -1.25
C ALA A 148 -7.61 8.41 -1.47
N GLN A 149 -8.07 9.32 -2.33
CA GLN A 149 -9.48 9.44 -2.70
C GLN A 149 -10.03 8.13 -3.27
N THR A 150 -9.30 7.49 -4.18
CA THR A 150 -9.68 6.19 -4.77
C THR A 150 -9.76 5.09 -3.71
N LEU A 151 -8.79 5.06 -2.79
CA LEU A 151 -8.79 4.12 -1.67
C LEU A 151 -9.75 4.50 -0.55
N ARG A 152 -10.40 5.66 -0.61
CA ARG A 152 -11.17 6.26 0.49
C ARG A 152 -10.34 6.32 1.79
N GLY A 153 -9.04 6.59 1.65
CA GLY A 153 -8.07 6.69 2.73
C GLY A 153 -7.68 8.13 3.02
N LEU A 154 -6.80 8.28 4.00
CA LEU A 154 -6.19 9.54 4.39
C LEU A 154 -4.75 9.59 3.87
N SER A 155 -4.40 10.66 3.18
CA SER A 155 -3.01 10.97 2.81
C SER A 155 -2.33 11.69 3.97
N ARG A 156 -1.19 11.18 4.45
CA ARG A 156 -0.30 11.88 5.38
C ARG A 156 0.97 12.26 4.63
N TYR A 157 1.18 13.57 4.54
CA TYR A 157 2.35 14.20 3.99
C TYR A 157 2.78 15.28 4.97
N SER A 158 4.08 15.46 5.15
CA SER A 158 4.60 16.59 5.89
C SER A 158 4.62 17.81 4.96
N ALA A 159 4.27 18.98 5.49
CA ALA A 159 4.46 20.23 4.77
C ALA A 159 5.94 20.59 4.80
N ALA A 160 6.73 20.06 3.86
CA ALA A 160 8.01 20.64 3.55
C ALA A 160 7.75 22.04 2.95
N LEU A 161 8.38 23.06 3.53
CA LEU A 161 8.26 24.49 3.28
C LEU A 161 8.29 24.90 1.79
N THR A 162 7.21 24.70 1.05
CA THR A 162 6.90 25.38 -0.21
C THR A 162 5.38 25.60 -0.26
N ALA A 163 4.98 26.67 0.40
CA ALA A 163 3.60 27.12 0.46
C ALA A 163 2.99 27.30 -0.93
N ARG A 164 1.79 26.74 -1.12
CA ARG A 164 0.60 27.50 -1.53
C ARG A 164 -0.65 26.68 -1.23
N CYS A 165 -1.16 26.92 -0.03
CA CYS A 165 -2.56 26.76 0.32
C CYS A 165 -3.40 27.58 -0.68
N ALA A 166 -4.29 26.92 -1.41
CA ALA A 166 -5.44 27.56 -2.01
C ALA A 166 -6.67 26.86 -1.44
N ILE A 167 -7.36 27.61 -0.57
CA ILE A 167 -8.76 27.43 -0.21
C ILE A 167 -9.60 27.66 -1.47
#